data_AF-A0A067DKG0-F1
#
_entry.id   AF-A0A067DKG0-F1
#
_cell.length_a   1.000
_cell.length_b   1.000
_cell.length_c   1.000
_cell.angle_alpha   90.00
_cell.angle_beta   90.00
_cell.angle_gamma   90.00
#
_symmetry.space_group_name_H-M   'P 1'
#
loop_
_entity.id
_entity.type
_entity.pdbx_description
1 polymer ?
#
loop_
_entity_poly.entity_id
_entity_poly.type
_entity_poly.pdbx_seq_one_letter_code
_entity_poly.pdbx_strand_id
1 'polypeptide(L)'
;MESDEGDEQQQEAERLPLSQRPEWSDVTPIPQDDGPNPVVPIAYKPEFSETMSYFRAVYYSDERSSRSFQLTKEAICLNPGNYTVWHFRRQIIETLHTDLQDELAFVGRIAKSNSKNYQLWHHRRWVAEKLGTGAVNKELQFTKKMLSLDAKNYHAWSYRQWVLQALGGWEDELDYCQMLLGEDIFNNSAWNQRYFVVTRSPLLGGLIAMRDSEVNFTIEAILGNPENESPWRYLRGLYKDDTESWINDPRMLLSVFESFEYQKQLCFCSEHTFRSYLPWFSAK
;
A
#
# COMPACT_ATOMS: atom_id res chain seq x y z
N MET A 1 -21.08 10.90 7.51
CA MET A 1 -20.01 10.41 8.41
C MET A 1 -19.08 11.58 8.69
N GLU A 2 -19.58 12.63 9.37
CA GLU A 2 -18.85 13.86 9.68
C GLU A 2 -18.51 13.97 11.19
N SER A 3 -18.73 12.90 11.97
CA SER A 3 -18.64 12.96 13.43
C SER A 3 -17.26 12.61 14.01
N ASP A 4 -16.28 12.23 13.19
CA ASP A 4 -14.96 11.77 13.66
C ASP A 4 -13.86 12.84 13.47
N GLU A 5 -14.13 13.90 12.69
CA GLU A 5 -13.19 15.03 12.52
C GLU A 5 -13.31 16.08 13.63
N GLY A 6 -14.49 16.19 14.26
CA GLY A 6 -14.75 17.14 15.35
C GLY A 6 -14.02 16.81 16.65
N ASP A 7 -13.88 15.51 16.98
CA ASP A 7 -13.20 15.07 18.21
C ASP A 7 -11.66 15.21 18.14
N GLU A 8 -11.06 15.15 16.93
CA GLU A 8 -9.61 15.28 16.75
C GLU A 8 -9.17 16.77 16.80
N GLN A 9 -9.95 17.70 16.25
CA GLN A 9 -9.69 19.15 16.41
C GLN A 9 -9.89 19.64 17.85
N GLN A 10 -10.71 18.95 18.64
CA GLN A 10 -10.90 19.25 20.07
C GLN A 10 -9.84 18.62 20.99
N GLN A 11 -9.10 17.59 20.54
CA GLN A 11 -7.95 17.04 21.28
C GLN A 11 -6.62 17.74 21.00
N GLU A 12 -6.54 18.57 19.96
CA GLU A 12 -5.41 19.48 19.71
C GLU A 12 -5.39 20.67 20.69
N ALA A 13 -6.35 20.73 21.63
CA ALA A 13 -6.35 21.61 22.78
C ALA A 13 -5.05 21.43 23.61
N GLU A 14 -4.13 22.38 23.42
CA GLU A 14 -2.99 22.76 24.26
C GLU A 14 -2.44 21.64 25.17
N ARG A 15 -1.88 20.60 24.54
CA ARG A 15 -1.20 19.54 25.28
C ARG A 15 0.02 20.15 25.98
N LEU A 16 0.09 20.02 27.30
CA LEU A 16 1.19 20.57 28.08
C LEU A 16 2.55 20.06 27.57
N PRO A 17 3.59 20.92 27.49
CA PRO A 17 4.97 20.50 27.23
C PRO A 17 5.41 19.40 28.19
N LEU A 18 6.26 18.47 27.73
CA LEU A 18 6.69 17.32 28.55
C LEU A 18 7.38 17.76 29.85
N SER A 19 8.14 18.84 29.80
CA SER A 19 8.76 19.48 30.99
C SER A 19 7.79 19.97 32.06
N GLN A 20 6.51 20.17 31.72
CA GLN A 20 5.48 20.64 32.65
C GLN A 20 4.61 19.49 33.17
N ARG A 21 4.81 18.26 32.69
CA ARG A 21 4.04 17.09 33.08
C ARG A 21 4.69 16.44 34.31
N PRO A 22 3.99 16.32 35.46
CA PRO A 22 4.58 15.77 36.69
C PRO A 22 5.19 14.38 36.52
N GLU A 23 4.59 13.54 35.66
CA GLU A 23 5.06 12.19 35.36
C GLU A 23 6.36 12.13 34.54
N TRP A 24 6.93 13.27 34.16
CA TRP A 24 8.23 13.39 33.49
C TRP A 24 9.30 14.09 34.34
N SER A 25 8.96 14.50 35.57
CA SER A 25 9.84 15.29 36.44
C SER A 25 11.12 14.56 36.89
N ASP A 26 11.12 13.22 36.85
CA ASP A 26 12.27 12.37 37.15
C ASP A 26 13.19 12.12 35.95
N VAL A 27 12.77 12.51 34.74
CA VAL A 27 13.53 12.28 33.50
C VAL A 27 14.29 13.54 33.11
N THR A 28 15.62 13.44 33.02
CA THR A 28 16.44 14.51 32.45
C THR A 28 16.48 14.36 30.92
N PRO A 29 15.94 15.31 30.14
CA PRO A 29 15.93 15.21 28.68
C PRO A 29 17.36 15.27 28.10
N ILE A 30 17.64 14.45 27.08
CA ILE A 30 18.95 14.40 26.42
C ILE A 30 18.85 15.17 25.09
N PRO A 31 19.48 16.35 24.93
CA PRO A 31 19.44 17.10 23.68
C PRO A 31 20.16 16.35 22.54
N GLN A 32 19.87 16.73 21.29
CA GLN A 32 20.62 16.22 20.15
C GLN A 32 22.02 16.83 20.14
N ASP A 33 23.05 16.00 19.99
CA ASP A 33 24.43 16.45 19.80
C ASP A 33 24.80 16.34 18.32
N ASP A 34 24.73 17.47 17.60
CA ASP A 34 25.18 17.59 16.21
C ASP A 34 26.65 18.04 16.10
N GLY A 35 27.38 18.07 17.23
CA GLY A 35 28.75 18.52 17.33
C GLY A 35 28.92 20.06 17.25
N PRO A 36 30.17 20.55 17.35
CA PRO A 36 30.45 21.99 17.39
C PRO A 36 30.25 22.72 16.05
N ASN A 37 30.23 21.99 14.93
CA ASN A 37 30.07 22.54 13.58
C ASN A 37 29.06 21.68 12.79
N PRO A 38 27.76 21.82 13.06
CA PRO A 38 26.75 20.92 12.51
C PRO A 38 26.62 21.09 11.01
N VAL A 39 26.50 19.97 10.29
CA VAL A 39 26.19 19.93 8.85
C VAL A 39 24.71 19.56 8.70
N VAL A 40 23.99 20.26 7.82
CA VAL A 40 22.53 20.15 7.63
C VAL A 40 21.68 20.24 8.92
N PRO A 41 21.95 21.21 9.82
CA PRO A 41 21.14 21.38 11.02
C PRO A 41 19.70 21.74 10.63
N ILE A 42 18.74 21.07 11.26
CA ILE A 42 17.32 21.36 11.06
C ILE A 42 16.88 22.33 12.15
N ALA A 43 16.29 23.46 11.73
CA ALA A 43 15.67 24.41 12.65
C ALA A 43 14.34 23.85 13.18
N TYR A 44 14.41 22.95 14.15
CA TYR A 44 13.23 22.29 14.74
C TYR A 44 12.33 23.27 15.51
N LYS A 45 11.03 23.00 15.48
CA LYS A 45 10.09 23.62 16.43
C LYS A 45 10.42 23.20 17.87
N PRO A 46 10.17 24.04 18.90
CA PRO A 46 10.46 23.70 20.30
C PRO A 46 9.85 22.36 20.75
N GLU A 47 8.60 22.10 20.37
CA GLU A 47 7.89 20.84 20.66
C GLU A 47 8.64 19.60 20.13
N PHE A 48 9.16 19.68 18.91
CA PHE A 48 9.91 18.59 18.30
C PHE A 48 11.20 18.33 19.08
N SER A 49 11.95 19.40 19.37
CA SER A 49 13.20 19.33 20.12
C SER A 49 12.98 18.75 21.52
N GLU A 50 11.94 19.17 22.22
CA GLU A 50 11.58 18.66 23.54
C GLU A 50 11.21 17.18 23.48
N THR A 51 10.25 16.81 22.62
CA THR A 51 9.78 15.42 22.47
C THR A 51 10.92 14.47 22.14
N MET A 52 11.78 14.84 21.19
CA MET A 52 12.92 14.01 20.82
C MET A 52 14.00 13.95 21.91
N SER A 53 14.10 14.96 22.78
CA SER A 53 15.05 14.94 23.89
C SER A 53 14.62 14.02 25.02
N TYR A 54 13.32 14.01 25.33
CA TYR A 54 12.74 13.00 26.22
C TYR A 54 12.82 11.60 25.60
N PHE A 55 12.59 11.48 24.28
CA PHE A 55 12.69 10.18 23.60
C PHE A 55 14.11 9.62 23.72
N ARG A 56 15.14 10.44 23.48
CA ARG A 56 16.54 10.03 23.67
C ARG A 56 16.82 9.60 25.11
N ALA A 57 16.27 10.30 26.10
CA ALA A 57 16.42 9.94 27.51
C ALA A 57 15.87 8.54 27.82
N VAL A 58 14.60 8.27 27.48
CA VAL A 58 13.98 6.96 27.75
C VAL A 58 14.53 5.84 26.87
N TYR A 59 14.99 6.16 25.66
CA TYR A 59 15.63 5.20 24.78
C TYR A 59 17.00 4.77 25.34
N TYR A 60 17.79 5.72 25.85
CA TYR A 60 19.11 5.43 26.43
C TYR A 60 19.02 4.63 27.73
N SER A 61 17.99 4.86 28.55
CA SER A 61 17.74 4.08 29.77
C SER A 61 16.99 2.76 29.54
N ASP A 62 16.62 2.45 28.29
CA ASP A 62 15.73 1.33 27.91
C ASP A 62 14.44 1.30 28.77
N GLU A 63 13.84 2.46 29.04
CA GLU A 63 12.65 2.55 29.86
C GLU A 63 11.40 2.10 29.08
N ARG A 64 10.94 0.87 29.34
CA ARG A 64 9.75 0.29 28.69
C ARG A 64 8.50 0.42 29.55
N SER A 65 8.04 1.66 29.72
CA SER A 65 6.88 2.02 30.55
C SER A 65 5.69 2.51 29.71
N SER A 66 4.52 2.63 30.35
CA SER A 66 3.33 3.22 29.70
C SER A 66 3.55 4.67 29.27
N ARG A 67 4.36 5.46 30.00
CA ARG A 67 4.69 6.84 29.59
C ARG A 67 5.62 6.86 28.37
N SER A 68 6.59 5.96 28.30
CA SER A 68 7.43 5.79 27.10
C SER A 68 6.58 5.38 25.89
N PHE A 69 5.60 4.49 26.09
CA PHE A 69 4.66 4.12 25.03
C PHE A 69 3.89 5.33 24.47
N GLN A 70 3.39 6.21 25.34
CA GLN A 70 2.71 7.44 24.91
C GLN A 70 3.67 8.45 24.28
N LEU A 71 4.90 8.56 24.78
CA LEU A 71 5.91 9.41 24.16
C LEU A 71 6.24 8.97 22.73
N THR A 72 6.34 7.65 22.47
CA THR A 72 6.55 7.18 21.10
C THR A 72 5.40 7.54 20.16
N LYS A 73 4.16 7.60 20.67
CA LYS A 73 3.00 8.09 19.90
C LYS A 73 3.18 9.55 19.51
N GLU A 74 3.57 10.41 20.45
CA GLU A 74 3.87 11.84 20.19
C GLU A 74 5.02 12.00 19.18
N ALA A 75 6.13 11.29 19.39
CA ALA A 75 7.27 11.33 18.48
C ALA A 75 6.94 10.84 17.05
N ILE A 76 6.09 9.81 16.91
CA ILE A 76 5.62 9.33 15.61
C ILE A 76 4.73 10.36 14.93
N CYS A 77 3.82 11.02 15.65
CA CYS A 77 2.98 12.07 15.05
C CYS A 77 3.83 13.23 14.50
N LEU A 78 4.94 13.56 15.16
CA LEU A 78 5.86 14.61 14.73
C LEU A 78 6.76 14.19 13.56
N ASN A 79 7.22 12.93 13.53
CA ASN A 79 7.99 12.37 12.43
C ASN A 79 7.74 10.86 12.25
N PRO A 80 6.75 10.49 11.43
CA PRO A 80 6.43 9.10 11.14
C PRO A 80 7.57 8.36 10.43
N GLY A 81 8.55 9.06 9.86
CA GLY A 81 9.72 8.49 9.20
C GLY A 81 10.80 7.97 10.16
N ASN A 82 10.72 8.27 11.46
CA ASN A 82 11.75 7.89 12.41
C ASN A 82 11.66 6.39 12.80
N TYR A 83 12.42 5.55 12.10
CA TYR A 83 12.41 4.10 12.31
C TYR A 83 12.88 3.65 13.69
N THR A 84 13.73 4.44 14.38
CA THR A 84 14.19 4.13 15.75
C THR A 84 13.04 4.21 16.74
N VAL A 85 12.16 5.21 16.60
CA VAL A 85 10.96 5.34 17.44
C VAL A 85 10.02 4.15 17.22
N TRP A 86 9.80 3.75 15.96
CA TRP A 86 8.99 2.57 15.65
C TRP A 86 9.58 1.27 16.20
N HIS A 87 10.91 1.11 16.15
CA HIS A 87 11.59 -0.03 16.76
C HIS A 87 11.34 -0.07 18.27
N PHE A 88 11.61 1.03 18.96
CA PHE A 88 11.45 1.09 20.41
C PHE A 88 9.99 0.88 20.82
N ARG A 89 9.05 1.45 20.07
CA ARG A 89 7.61 1.21 20.26
C ARG A 89 7.26 -0.28 20.21
N ARG A 90 7.80 -1.05 19.26
CA ARG A 90 7.58 -2.52 19.21
C ARG A 90 8.10 -3.23 20.45
N GLN A 91 9.29 -2.86 20.93
CA GLN A 91 9.86 -3.44 22.16
C GLN A 91 8.99 -3.12 23.40
N ILE A 92 8.46 -1.90 23.48
CA ILE A 92 7.54 -1.50 24.55
C ILE A 92 6.23 -2.29 24.45
N ILE A 93 5.63 -2.42 23.25
CA ILE A 93 4.42 -3.21 23.02
C ILE A 93 4.60 -4.65 23.50
N GLU A 94 5.74 -5.27 23.16
CA GLU A 94 6.05 -6.64 23.58
C GLU A 94 6.23 -6.77 25.10
N THR A 95 6.80 -5.74 25.74
CA THR A 95 7.04 -5.74 27.19
C THR A 95 5.77 -5.49 27.99
N LEU A 96 4.91 -4.58 27.51
CA LEU A 96 3.67 -4.19 28.19
C LEU A 96 2.46 -5.03 27.80
N HIS A 97 2.59 -5.88 26.78
CA HIS A 97 1.49 -6.68 26.21
C HIS A 97 0.26 -5.82 25.85
N THR A 98 0.50 -4.67 25.22
CA THR A 98 -0.57 -3.76 24.81
C THR A 98 -1.50 -4.40 23.78
N ASP A 99 -2.77 -3.98 23.73
CA ASP A 99 -3.72 -4.47 22.73
C ASP A 99 -3.28 -4.11 21.31
N LEU A 100 -3.06 -5.15 20.49
CA LEU A 100 -2.65 -5.01 19.10
C LEU A 100 -3.77 -4.49 18.19
N GLN A 101 -5.04 -4.62 18.58
CA GLN A 101 -6.16 -4.04 17.84
C GLN A 101 -6.16 -2.51 17.96
N ASP A 102 -5.90 -1.99 19.15
CA ASP A 102 -5.72 -0.55 19.39
C ASP A 102 -4.50 -0.02 18.63
N GLU A 103 -3.44 -0.82 18.56
CA GLU A 103 -2.25 -0.46 17.77
C GLU A 103 -2.55 -0.38 16.27
N LEU A 104 -3.32 -1.33 15.70
CA LEU A 104 -3.78 -1.24 14.32
C LEU A 104 -4.64 0.00 14.06
N ALA A 105 -5.47 0.39 15.03
CA ALA A 105 -6.28 1.61 14.94
C ALA A 105 -5.40 2.87 14.97
N PHE A 106 -4.38 2.91 15.84
CA PHE A 106 -3.38 3.98 15.86
C PHE A 106 -2.66 4.13 14.52
N VAL A 107 -2.12 3.03 13.99
CA VAL A 107 -1.45 3.02 12.69
C VAL A 107 -2.38 3.46 11.57
N GLY A 108 -3.65 3.04 11.63
CA GLY A 108 -4.69 3.45 10.67
C GLY A 108 -4.96 4.95 10.67
N ARG A 109 -4.91 5.62 11.83
CA ARG A 109 -5.02 7.09 11.91
C ARG A 109 -3.83 7.78 11.26
N ILE A 110 -2.60 7.36 11.56
CA ILE A 110 -1.38 7.93 10.94
C ILE A 110 -1.39 7.73 9.42
N ALA A 111 -1.93 6.60 8.93
CA ALA A 111 -1.97 6.29 7.51
C ALA A 111 -2.82 7.26 6.69
N LYS A 112 -3.84 7.90 7.29
CA LYS A 112 -4.70 8.88 6.59
C LYS A 112 -3.88 10.02 5.98
N SER A 113 -2.84 10.49 6.68
CA SER A 113 -1.98 11.59 6.24
C SER A 113 -0.58 11.15 5.79
N ASN A 114 -0.18 9.90 6.07
CA ASN A 114 1.17 9.39 5.81
C ASN A 114 1.17 8.02 5.07
N SER A 115 0.25 7.84 4.12
CA SER A 115 0.05 6.57 3.40
C SER A 115 1.24 6.11 2.54
N LYS A 116 2.25 6.96 2.33
CA LYS A 116 3.49 6.67 1.57
C LYS A 116 4.72 6.50 2.47
N ASN A 117 4.51 6.13 3.73
CA ASN A 117 5.57 5.95 4.72
C ASN A 117 5.93 4.46 4.91
N TYR A 118 7.21 4.10 4.70
CA TYR A 118 7.68 2.71 4.82
C TYR A 118 7.52 2.12 6.23
N GLN A 119 7.86 2.91 7.26
CA GLN A 119 7.86 2.45 8.64
C GLN A 119 6.45 2.10 9.11
N LEU A 120 5.46 2.87 8.67
CA LEU A 120 4.04 2.64 8.93
C LEU A 120 3.59 1.28 8.42
N TRP A 121 3.84 0.99 7.13
CA TRP A 121 3.43 -0.27 6.52
C TRP A 121 4.18 -1.47 7.10
N HIS A 122 5.48 -1.30 7.39
CA HIS A 122 6.26 -2.32 8.07
C HIS A 122 5.75 -2.61 9.48
N HIS A 123 5.43 -1.56 10.25
CA HIS A 123 4.88 -1.73 11.59
C HIS A 123 3.49 -2.36 11.57
N ARG A 124 2.62 -1.93 10.65
CA ARG A 124 1.30 -2.55 10.46
C ARG A 124 1.40 -4.04 10.15
N ARG A 125 2.36 -4.42 9.29
CA ARG A 125 2.68 -5.82 8.99
C ARG A 125 3.08 -6.58 10.25
N TRP A 126 4.01 -6.06 11.03
CA TRP A 126 4.45 -6.70 12.26
C TRP A 126 3.29 -6.92 13.26
N VAL A 127 2.37 -5.95 13.39
CA VAL A 127 1.18 -6.10 14.24
C VAL A 127 0.25 -7.18 13.70
N ALA A 128 -0.05 -7.16 12.40
CA ALA A 128 -0.91 -8.14 11.75
C ALA A 128 -0.32 -9.57 11.81
N GLU A 129 0.99 -9.72 11.67
CA GLU A 129 1.71 -10.99 11.83
C GLU A 129 1.46 -11.62 13.21
N LYS A 130 1.51 -10.81 14.28
CA LYS A 130 1.24 -11.28 15.64
C LYS A 130 -0.23 -11.64 15.88
N LEU A 131 -1.15 -10.95 15.21
CA LEU A 131 -2.59 -11.24 15.28
C LEU A 131 -3.00 -12.46 14.46
N GLY A 132 -2.20 -12.85 13.46
CA GLY A 132 -2.44 -14.01 12.61
C GLY A 132 -3.70 -13.87 11.75
N THR A 133 -4.38 -14.99 11.47
CA THR A 133 -5.54 -15.05 10.57
C THR A 133 -6.73 -14.20 11.06
N GLY A 134 -6.80 -13.89 12.36
CA GLY A 134 -7.81 -12.98 12.91
C GLY A 134 -7.73 -11.55 12.38
N ALA A 135 -6.61 -11.14 11.78
CA ALA A 135 -6.43 -9.81 11.19
C ALA A 135 -6.90 -9.71 9.72
N VAL A 136 -6.99 -10.82 8.98
CA VAL A 136 -7.17 -10.86 7.51
C VAL A 136 -8.26 -9.92 7.02
N ASN A 137 -9.48 -10.07 7.54
CA ASN A 137 -10.63 -9.28 7.09
C ASN A 137 -10.41 -7.78 7.33
N LYS A 138 -9.86 -7.40 8.48
CA LYS A 138 -9.59 -5.99 8.80
C LYS A 138 -8.51 -5.42 7.90
N GLU A 139 -7.47 -6.19 7.58
CA GLU A 139 -6.37 -5.74 6.72
C GLU A 139 -6.76 -5.63 5.24
N LEU A 140 -7.58 -6.55 4.74
CA LEU A 140 -8.13 -6.46 3.38
C LEU A 140 -9.12 -5.28 3.25
N GLN A 141 -9.93 -5.00 4.28
CA GLN A 141 -10.78 -3.80 4.29
C GLN A 141 -9.96 -2.51 4.42
N PHE A 142 -8.91 -2.52 5.24
CA PHE A 142 -8.02 -1.37 5.39
C PHE A 142 -7.32 -1.03 4.07
N THR A 143 -6.74 -2.03 3.39
CA THR A 143 -6.10 -1.80 2.08
C THR A 143 -7.11 -1.35 1.03
N LYS A 144 -8.33 -1.91 1.01
CA LYS A 144 -9.41 -1.44 0.14
C LYS A 144 -9.70 0.05 0.35
N LYS A 145 -9.78 0.51 1.61
CA LYS A 145 -9.95 1.93 1.95
C LYS A 145 -8.76 2.80 1.52
N MET A 146 -7.53 2.31 1.66
CA MET A 146 -6.35 3.06 1.19
C MET A 146 -6.31 3.17 -0.33
N LEU A 147 -6.68 2.10 -1.03
CA LEU A 147 -6.74 2.05 -2.49
C LEU A 147 -7.90 2.88 -3.07
N SER A 148 -9.01 3.05 -2.34
CA SER A 148 -10.05 3.99 -2.77
C SER A 148 -9.62 5.46 -2.70
N LEU A 149 -8.60 5.78 -1.89
CA LEU A 149 -8.02 7.12 -1.80
C LEU A 149 -6.88 7.33 -2.83
N ASP A 150 -6.06 6.30 -3.02
CA ASP A 150 -4.99 6.27 -4.03
C ASP A 150 -4.89 4.86 -4.62
N ALA A 151 -5.56 4.65 -5.75
CA ALA A 151 -5.67 3.35 -6.42
C ALA A 151 -4.32 2.80 -6.92
N LYS A 152 -3.28 3.64 -6.94
CA LYS A 152 -1.92 3.29 -7.37
C LYS A 152 -0.92 3.31 -6.22
N ASN A 153 -1.38 3.36 -4.96
CA ASN A 153 -0.50 3.30 -3.80
C ASN A 153 0.26 1.96 -3.75
N TYR A 154 1.55 2.02 -4.06
CA TYR A 154 2.41 0.83 -4.14
C TYR A 154 2.54 0.09 -2.81
N HIS A 155 2.57 0.82 -1.69
CA HIS A 155 2.67 0.20 -0.38
C HIS A 155 1.39 -0.56 -0.01
N ALA A 156 0.22 0.01 -0.33
CA ALA A 156 -1.06 -0.65 -0.08
C ALA A 156 -1.18 -1.95 -0.89
N TRP A 157 -0.80 -1.93 -2.18
CA TRP A 157 -0.78 -3.13 -3.02
C TRP A 157 0.22 -4.17 -2.51
N SER A 158 1.45 -3.76 -2.21
CA SER A 158 2.48 -4.67 -1.67
C SER A 158 2.04 -5.30 -0.34
N TYR A 159 1.46 -4.50 0.55
CA TYR A 159 0.91 -4.98 1.81
C TYR A 159 -0.26 -5.95 1.60
N ARG A 160 -1.19 -5.64 0.69
CA ARG A 160 -2.33 -6.52 0.37
C ARG A 160 -1.86 -7.88 -0.14
N GLN A 161 -0.89 -7.92 -1.06
CA GLN A 161 -0.30 -9.17 -1.53
C GLN A 161 0.35 -9.97 -0.41
N TRP A 162 1.06 -9.30 0.51
CA TRP A 162 1.62 -9.94 1.68
C TRP A 162 0.53 -10.54 2.60
N VAL A 163 -0.56 -9.82 2.87
CA VAL A 163 -1.69 -10.34 3.68
C VAL A 163 -2.23 -11.63 3.07
N LEU A 164 -2.48 -11.63 1.76
CA LEU A 164 -2.98 -12.80 1.04
C LEU A 164 -2.02 -14.00 1.16
N GLN A 165 -0.72 -13.78 0.96
CA GLN A 165 0.28 -14.84 1.00
C GLN A 165 0.55 -15.38 2.41
N ALA A 166 0.59 -14.50 3.41
CA ALA A 166 0.99 -14.87 4.76
C ALA A 166 -0.19 -15.29 5.65
N LEU A 167 -1.36 -14.67 5.45
CA LEU A 167 -2.52 -14.82 6.34
C LEU A 167 -3.76 -15.42 5.65
N GLY A 168 -3.86 -15.36 4.32
CA GLY A 168 -5.00 -15.87 3.54
C GLY A 168 -6.00 -14.78 3.13
N GLY A 169 -7.26 -15.17 2.88
CA GLY A 169 -8.32 -14.28 2.38
C GLY A 169 -8.36 -14.17 0.85
N TRP A 170 -8.11 -15.28 0.16
CA TRP A 170 -8.03 -15.35 -1.31
C TRP A 170 -9.41 -15.40 -1.98
N GLU A 171 -10.45 -15.76 -1.24
CA GLU A 171 -11.79 -16.14 -1.72
C GLU A 171 -12.42 -15.04 -2.60
N ASP A 172 -12.35 -13.79 -2.14
CA ASP A 172 -13.00 -12.65 -2.79
C ASP A 172 -12.02 -11.78 -3.60
N GLU A 173 -10.75 -12.15 -3.70
CA GLU A 173 -9.71 -11.26 -4.24
C GLU A 173 -9.82 -11.11 -5.77
N LEU A 174 -10.24 -12.16 -6.47
CA LEU A 174 -10.48 -12.09 -7.92
C LEU A 174 -11.70 -11.22 -8.23
N ASP A 175 -12.76 -11.31 -7.43
CA ASP A 175 -13.94 -10.45 -7.53
C ASP A 175 -13.60 -8.99 -7.23
N TYR A 176 -12.71 -8.75 -6.26
CA TYR A 176 -12.20 -7.41 -6.00
C TYR A 176 -11.42 -6.84 -7.20
N CYS A 177 -10.59 -7.65 -7.86
CA CYS A 177 -9.91 -7.24 -9.10
C CYS A 177 -10.93 -6.92 -10.21
N GLN A 178 -11.96 -7.75 -10.36
CA GLN A 178 -13.05 -7.53 -11.31
C GLN A 178 -13.75 -6.19 -11.07
N MET A 179 -14.10 -5.90 -9.81
CA MET A 179 -14.74 -4.64 -9.41
C MET A 179 -13.86 -3.44 -9.79
N LEU A 180 -12.58 -3.46 -9.44
CA LEU A 180 -11.66 -2.35 -9.73
C LEU A 180 -11.45 -2.13 -11.23
N LEU A 181 -11.40 -3.20 -12.03
CA LEU A 181 -11.27 -3.10 -13.48
C LEU A 181 -12.58 -2.66 -14.16
N GLY A 182 -13.72 -2.94 -13.55
CA GLY A 182 -15.01 -2.38 -13.97
C GLY A 182 -15.11 -0.87 -13.71
N GLU A 183 -14.46 -0.37 -12.65
CA GLU A 183 -14.38 1.07 -12.34
C GLU A 183 -13.35 1.80 -13.22
N ASP A 184 -12.16 1.23 -13.39
CA ASP A 184 -11.09 1.77 -14.22
C ASP A 184 -10.31 0.64 -14.91
N ILE A 185 -10.66 0.38 -16.17
CA ILE A 185 -10.00 -0.63 -17.00
C ILE A 185 -8.53 -0.30 -17.31
N PHE A 186 -8.11 0.96 -17.17
CA PHE A 186 -6.72 1.42 -17.35
C PHE A 186 -5.87 1.28 -16.08
N ASN A 187 -6.43 0.76 -14.99
CA ASN A 187 -5.69 0.54 -13.75
C ASN A 187 -4.73 -0.65 -13.85
N ASN A 188 -3.49 -0.37 -14.28
CA ASN A 188 -2.43 -1.38 -14.36
C ASN A 188 -2.15 -2.10 -13.03
N SER A 189 -2.37 -1.45 -11.88
CA SER A 189 -2.17 -2.10 -10.57
C SER A 189 -3.21 -3.20 -10.32
N ALA A 190 -4.47 -2.98 -10.75
CA ALA A 190 -5.52 -3.98 -10.69
C ALA A 190 -5.26 -5.15 -11.65
N TRP A 191 -4.77 -4.89 -12.87
CA TRP A 191 -4.31 -5.95 -13.79
C TRP A 191 -3.16 -6.77 -13.20
N ASN A 192 -2.17 -6.11 -12.60
CA ASN A 192 -1.07 -6.78 -11.91
C ASN A 192 -1.57 -7.63 -10.72
N GLN A 193 -2.51 -7.11 -9.94
CA GLN A 193 -3.12 -7.86 -8.85
C GLN A 193 -3.87 -9.08 -9.37
N ARG A 194 -4.66 -8.93 -10.44
CA ARG A 194 -5.37 -10.05 -11.07
C ARG A 194 -4.40 -11.16 -11.48
N TYR A 195 -3.27 -10.79 -12.08
CA TYR A 195 -2.23 -11.76 -12.49
C TYR A 195 -1.62 -12.46 -11.27
N PHE A 196 -1.32 -11.69 -10.22
CA PHE A 196 -0.86 -12.23 -8.94
C PHE A 196 -1.86 -13.23 -8.36
N VAL A 197 -3.16 -12.92 -8.34
CA VAL A 197 -4.21 -13.81 -7.81
C VAL A 197 -4.29 -15.10 -8.62
N VAL A 198 -4.37 -14.99 -9.95
CA VAL A 198 -4.44 -16.15 -10.85
C VAL A 198 -3.21 -17.06 -10.70
N THR A 199 -2.03 -16.49 -10.49
CA THR A 199 -0.77 -17.25 -10.42
C THR A 199 -0.39 -17.75 -9.03
N ARG A 200 -0.84 -17.08 -7.96
CA ARG A 200 -0.41 -17.35 -6.59
C ARG A 200 -1.50 -17.88 -5.68
N SER A 201 -2.78 -17.68 -6.02
CA SER A 201 -3.88 -18.20 -5.21
C SER A 201 -3.81 -19.73 -5.15
N PRO A 202 -3.87 -20.33 -3.95
CA PRO A 202 -3.95 -21.78 -3.82
C PRO A 202 -5.30 -22.34 -4.27
N LEU A 203 -6.31 -21.49 -4.51
CA LEU A 203 -7.68 -21.89 -4.82
C LEU A 203 -7.96 -22.04 -6.33
N LEU A 204 -7.15 -21.39 -7.18
CA LEU A 204 -7.48 -21.22 -8.61
C LEU A 204 -6.77 -22.20 -9.56
N GLY A 205 -5.84 -23.02 -9.07
CA GLY A 205 -5.12 -24.00 -9.91
C GLY A 205 -4.10 -23.38 -10.88
N GLY A 206 -3.83 -22.08 -10.78
CA GLY A 206 -2.80 -21.39 -11.58
C GLY A 206 -3.22 -21.07 -13.01
N LEU A 207 -2.24 -20.65 -13.83
CA LEU A 207 -2.49 -20.23 -15.22
C LEU A 207 -3.14 -21.31 -16.07
N ILE A 208 -2.80 -22.59 -15.88
CA ILE A 208 -3.33 -23.67 -16.72
C ILE A 208 -4.85 -23.78 -16.55
N ALA A 209 -5.34 -23.75 -15.31
CA ALA A 209 -6.76 -23.87 -15.00
C ALA A 209 -7.55 -22.61 -15.40
N MET A 210 -6.93 -21.43 -15.25
CA MET A 210 -7.61 -20.15 -15.45
C MET A 210 -7.47 -19.58 -16.87
N ARG A 211 -6.61 -20.14 -17.73
CA ARG A 211 -6.24 -19.52 -19.01
C ARG A 211 -7.44 -19.15 -19.86
N ASP A 212 -8.38 -20.07 -20.07
CA ASP A 212 -9.46 -19.83 -21.02
C ASP A 212 -10.41 -18.72 -20.57
N SER A 213 -10.79 -18.70 -19.29
CA SER A 213 -11.64 -17.63 -18.73
C SER A 213 -10.92 -16.28 -18.74
N GLU A 214 -9.63 -16.27 -18.39
CA GLU A 214 -8.84 -15.05 -18.34
C GLU A 214 -8.54 -14.48 -19.73
N VAL A 215 -8.29 -15.33 -20.72
CA VAL A 215 -8.15 -14.89 -22.13
C VAL A 215 -9.44 -14.26 -22.62
N ASN A 216 -10.60 -14.89 -22.37
CA ASN A 216 -11.89 -14.34 -22.78
C ASN A 216 -12.15 -12.96 -22.14
N PHE A 217 -11.97 -12.85 -20.82
CA PHE A 217 -12.09 -11.59 -20.10
C PHE A 217 -11.16 -10.50 -20.65
N THR A 218 -9.91 -10.86 -20.96
CA THR A 218 -8.92 -9.91 -21.45
C THR A 218 -9.22 -9.45 -22.88
N ILE A 219 -9.74 -10.33 -23.73
CA ILE A 219 -10.16 -9.97 -25.09
C ILE A 219 -11.34 -9.00 -25.03
N GLU A 220 -12.33 -9.24 -24.18
CA GLU A 220 -13.44 -8.28 -23.99
C GLU A 220 -12.92 -6.89 -23.59
N ALA A 221 -11.95 -6.84 -22.67
CA ALA A 221 -11.31 -5.58 -22.26
C ALA A 221 -10.56 -4.88 -23.41
N ILE A 222 -9.84 -5.65 -24.24
CA ILE A 222 -9.12 -5.14 -25.42
C ILE A 222 -10.11 -4.60 -26.45
N LEU A 223 -11.17 -5.34 -26.77
CA LEU A 223 -12.15 -4.92 -27.77
C LEU A 223 -12.89 -3.64 -27.33
N GLY A 224 -13.11 -3.48 -26.04
CA GLY A 224 -13.68 -2.25 -25.49
C GLY A 224 -12.72 -1.05 -25.55
N ASN A 225 -11.41 -1.26 -25.38
CA ASN A 225 -10.40 -0.18 -25.34
C ASN A 225 -9.07 -0.66 -25.96
N PRO A 226 -8.95 -0.74 -27.30
CA PRO A 226 -7.80 -1.35 -27.97
C PRO A 226 -6.45 -0.67 -27.70
N GLU A 227 -6.47 0.63 -27.36
CA GLU A 227 -5.30 1.44 -27.01
C GLU A 227 -4.79 1.23 -25.58
N ASN A 228 -5.58 0.58 -24.71
CA ASN A 228 -5.17 0.28 -23.35
C ASN A 228 -4.10 -0.83 -23.34
N GLU A 229 -2.87 -0.47 -23.04
CA GLU A 229 -1.74 -1.39 -23.02
C GLU A 229 -1.82 -2.47 -21.91
N SER A 230 -2.53 -2.18 -20.82
CA SER A 230 -2.59 -3.06 -19.65
C SER A 230 -3.15 -4.46 -19.94
N PRO A 231 -4.34 -4.62 -20.57
CA PRO A 231 -4.87 -5.93 -20.93
C PRO A 231 -4.00 -6.64 -21.98
N TRP A 232 -3.36 -5.94 -22.91
CA TRP A 232 -2.41 -6.57 -23.85
C TRP A 232 -1.21 -7.20 -23.13
N ARG A 233 -0.63 -6.49 -22.15
CA ARG A 233 0.46 -7.02 -21.32
C ARG A 233 -0.01 -8.19 -20.46
N TYR A 234 -1.21 -8.09 -19.90
CA TYR A 234 -1.82 -9.17 -19.13
C TYR A 234 -2.00 -10.44 -19.97
N LEU A 235 -2.57 -10.28 -21.17
CA LEU A 235 -2.81 -11.37 -22.12
C LEU A 235 -1.52 -12.12 -22.45
N ARG A 236 -0.45 -11.39 -22.78
CA ARG A 236 0.88 -11.97 -23.01
C ARG A 236 1.38 -12.74 -21.78
N GLY A 237 1.17 -12.19 -20.59
CA GLY A 237 1.51 -12.85 -19.32
C GLY A 237 0.82 -14.19 -19.10
N LEU A 238 -0.43 -14.36 -19.56
CA LEU A 238 -1.18 -15.63 -19.43
C LEU A 238 -0.52 -16.81 -20.16
N TYR A 239 0.32 -16.51 -21.16
CA TYR A 239 1.09 -17.50 -21.90
C TYR A 239 2.52 -17.66 -21.39
N LYS A 240 2.96 -16.94 -20.34
CA LYS A 240 4.36 -16.94 -19.85
C LYS A 240 5.38 -16.73 -20.98
N ASP A 241 5.08 -15.84 -21.92
CA ASP A 241 5.90 -15.58 -23.11
C ASP A 241 6.05 -16.79 -24.07
N ASP A 242 5.25 -17.85 -23.93
CA ASP A 242 5.07 -18.89 -24.95
C ASP A 242 4.36 -18.30 -26.17
N THR A 243 5.18 -17.76 -27.05
CA THR A 243 4.75 -17.04 -28.24
C THR A 243 4.05 -17.96 -29.24
N GLU A 244 4.41 -19.25 -29.31
CA GLU A 244 3.76 -20.21 -30.20
C GLU A 244 2.33 -20.49 -29.75
N SER A 245 2.13 -20.81 -28.47
CA SER A 245 0.78 -21.04 -27.94
C SER A 245 -0.08 -19.78 -28.02
N TRP A 246 0.52 -18.60 -27.83
CA TRP A 246 -0.17 -17.33 -27.96
C TRP A 246 -0.64 -17.08 -29.40
N ILE A 247 0.25 -17.15 -30.39
CA ILE A 247 -0.08 -16.89 -31.81
C ILE A 247 -1.11 -17.89 -32.34
N ASN A 248 -1.04 -19.15 -31.89
CA ASN A 248 -1.93 -20.21 -32.35
C ASN A 248 -3.31 -20.21 -31.67
N ASP A 249 -3.56 -19.37 -30.66
CA ASP A 249 -4.89 -19.23 -30.08
C ASP A 249 -5.81 -18.47 -31.07
N PRO A 250 -6.89 -19.09 -31.58
CA PRO A 250 -7.75 -18.48 -32.59
C PRO A 250 -8.36 -17.14 -32.16
N ARG A 251 -8.50 -16.93 -30.85
CA ARG A 251 -9.08 -15.72 -30.27
C ARG A 251 -8.15 -14.51 -30.42
N MET A 252 -6.84 -14.72 -30.59
CA MET A 252 -5.87 -13.62 -30.81
C MET A 252 -6.05 -12.97 -32.17
N LEU A 253 -6.33 -13.76 -33.20
CA LEU A 253 -6.56 -13.22 -34.54
C LEU A 253 -7.80 -12.33 -34.52
N LEU A 254 -8.88 -12.77 -33.87
CA LEU A 254 -10.11 -11.99 -33.73
C LEU A 254 -9.84 -10.65 -33.04
N SER A 255 -9.18 -10.67 -31.88
CA SER A 255 -8.92 -9.44 -31.11
C SER A 255 -8.05 -8.45 -31.88
N VAL A 256 -7.07 -8.95 -32.64
CA VAL A 256 -6.20 -8.12 -33.50
C VAL A 256 -7.00 -7.52 -34.65
N PHE A 257 -7.75 -8.33 -35.41
CA PHE A 257 -8.53 -7.88 -36.55
C PHE A 257 -9.58 -6.82 -36.16
N GLU A 258 -10.32 -7.04 -35.08
CA GLU A 258 -11.33 -6.10 -34.61
C GLU A 258 -10.71 -4.81 -34.07
N SER A 259 -9.57 -4.90 -33.35
CA SER A 259 -8.81 -3.72 -32.93
C SER A 259 -8.33 -2.89 -34.12
N PHE A 260 -7.88 -3.55 -35.20
CA PHE A 260 -7.48 -2.89 -36.44
C PHE A 260 -8.64 -2.19 -37.15
N GLU A 261 -9.81 -2.82 -37.24
CA GLU A 261 -11.00 -2.20 -37.84
C GLU A 261 -11.51 -1.00 -37.04
N TYR A 262 -11.50 -1.10 -35.71
CA TYR A 262 -11.80 0.03 -34.82
C TYR A 262 -10.84 1.21 -35.05
N GLN A 263 -9.54 0.94 -35.16
CA GLN A 263 -8.55 1.98 -35.47
C GLN A 263 -8.73 2.58 -36.86
N LYS A 264 -9.13 1.79 -37.87
CA LYS A 264 -9.46 2.33 -39.20
C LYS A 264 -10.63 3.30 -39.12
N GLN A 265 -11.69 2.99 -38.37
CA GLN A 265 -12.82 3.90 -38.16
C GLN A 265 -12.40 5.22 -37.49
N LEU A 266 -11.53 5.18 -36.48
CA LEU A 266 -10.99 6.40 -35.85
C LEU A 266 -10.10 7.22 -36.79
N CYS A 267 -9.28 6.58 -37.62
CA CYS A 267 -8.46 7.26 -38.63
C CYS A 267 -9.30 7.90 -39.76
N PHE A 268 -10.49 7.37 -40.07
CA PHE A 268 -11.42 8.06 -40.99
C PHE A 268 -11.99 9.36 -40.39
N CYS A 269 -11.95 9.55 -39.07
CA CYS A 269 -12.31 10.79 -38.39
C CYS A 269 -11.12 11.75 -38.16
N SER A 270 -9.89 11.34 -38.43
CA SER A 270 -8.72 12.23 -38.35
C SER A 270 -7.71 11.90 -39.46
N GLU A 271 -7.71 12.70 -40.51
CA GLU A 271 -6.64 12.68 -41.51
C GLU A 271 -5.32 13.12 -40.85
N HIS A 272 -4.56 12.18 -40.28
CA HIS A 272 -3.09 12.14 -40.23
C HIS A 272 -2.62 11.22 -39.09
N THR A 273 -2.13 10.03 -39.42
CA THR A 273 -0.79 9.47 -39.05
C THR A 273 -0.80 7.94 -39.08
N PHE A 274 -0.50 7.39 -40.25
CA PHE A 274 -0.34 5.95 -40.45
C PHE A 274 1.16 5.59 -40.34
N ARG A 275 1.75 5.56 -39.13
CA ARG A 275 3.09 4.93 -38.96
C ARG A 275 3.63 4.56 -37.57
N SER A 276 2.85 4.57 -36.48
CA SER A 276 3.46 4.35 -35.15
C SER A 276 2.77 3.39 -34.17
N TYR A 277 1.67 2.70 -34.52
CA TYR A 277 0.79 2.17 -33.46
C TYR A 277 0.68 0.64 -33.29
N LEU A 278 1.62 -0.15 -33.82
CA LEU A 278 1.76 -1.57 -33.44
C LEU A 278 3.21 -1.99 -33.19
N PRO A 279 3.81 -1.64 -32.04
CA PRO A 279 5.09 -2.19 -31.62
C PRO A 279 4.99 -3.65 -31.15
N TRP A 280 3.77 -4.13 -30.85
CA TRP A 280 3.57 -5.34 -30.02
C TRP A 280 3.74 -6.68 -30.74
N PHE A 281 3.88 -6.67 -32.08
CA PHE A 281 4.18 -7.86 -32.88
C PHE A 281 5.65 -7.97 -33.31
N SER A 282 6.54 -7.07 -32.86
CA SER A 282 7.97 -7.25 -33.14
C SER A 282 8.55 -8.25 -32.14
N ALA A 283 8.60 -9.52 -32.56
CA ALA A 283 9.47 -10.50 -31.95
C ALA A 283 10.92 -10.01 -32.06
N LYS A 284 11.59 -9.87 -30.92
CA LYS A 284 13.04 -9.96 -30.78
C LYS A 284 13.34 -11.01 -29.75
#